data_AF-A0A7J6SAT3-F1
#
_entry.id   AF-A0A7J6SAT3-F1
#
_cell.length_a   1.000
_cell.length_b   1.000
_cell.length_c   1.000
_cell.angle_alpha   90.00
_cell.angle_beta   90.00
_cell.angle_gamma   90.00
#
_symmetry.space_group_name_H-M   'P 1'
#
loop_
_entity.id
_entity.type
_entity.pdbx_description
1 polymer ?
#
loop_
_entity_poly.entity_id
_entity_poly.type
_entity_poly.pdbx_seq_one_letter_code
_entity_poly.pdbx_strand_id
1 'polypeptide(L)'
;TTTPLAIVGPWASRRRCMYEILADIEAKIPGWITSSIEASLADEVEGYACDRLWLPQWRDGDEGKSPLRDYPLSAASGAIATVIGPMVFVEGDRDQRHRCEQYIKWLLVARRRLLEYQSRQQ
;
A
#
# COMPACT_ATOMS: atom_id res chain seq x y z
N THR A 1 17.32 -16.81 -11.53
CA THR A 1 17.47 -15.99 -12.75
C THR A 1 16.32 -15.01 -12.81
N THR A 2 16.58 -13.73 -13.09
CA THR A 2 15.53 -12.72 -13.26
C THR A 2 15.19 -12.61 -14.75
N THR A 3 13.92 -12.83 -15.09
CA THR A 3 13.43 -12.69 -16.47
C THR A 3 12.82 -11.30 -16.63
N PRO A 4 13.20 -10.51 -17.65
CA PRO A 4 12.62 -9.20 -17.87
C PRO A 4 11.14 -9.34 -18.25
N LEU A 5 10.31 -8.45 -17.70
CA LEU A 5 8.88 -8.37 -18.01
C LEU A 5 8.57 -7.02 -18.65
N ALA A 6 7.87 -7.03 -19.79
CA ALA A 6 7.38 -5.84 -20.46
C ALA A 6 5.88 -5.66 -20.21
N ILE A 7 5.47 -4.48 -19.75
CA ILE A 7 4.07 -4.09 -19.54
C ILE A 7 3.73 -3.00 -20.56
N VAL A 8 2.70 -3.22 -21.37
CA VAL A 8 2.31 -2.33 -22.48
C VAL A 8 0.90 -1.81 -22.26
N GLY A 9 0.68 -0.51 -22.53
CA GLY A 9 -0.62 0.15 -22.39
C GLY A 9 -0.53 1.59 -21.89
N PRO A 10 -1.68 2.21 -21.58
CA PRO A 10 -1.74 3.54 -20.98
C PRO A 10 -0.92 3.61 -19.69
N TRP A 11 -0.28 4.75 -19.44
CA TRP A 11 0.67 4.92 -18.34
C TRP A 11 0.10 4.50 -16.97
N ALA A 12 -1.11 4.95 -16.61
CA ALA A 12 -1.70 4.62 -15.31
C ALA A 12 -1.99 3.12 -15.15
N SER A 13 -2.49 2.48 -16.21
CA SER A 13 -2.74 1.03 -16.24
C SER A 13 -1.45 0.23 -16.12
N ARG A 14 -0.36 0.68 -16.76
CA ARG A 14 0.95 0.04 -16.62
C ARG A 14 1.49 0.15 -15.20
N ARG A 15 1.36 1.32 -14.57
CA ARG A 15 1.81 1.51 -13.17
C ARG A 15 1.04 0.64 -12.20
N ARG A 16 -0.30 0.58 -12.33
CA ARG A 16 -1.12 -0.31 -11.51
C ARG A 16 -0.71 -1.77 -11.69
N CYS A 17 -0.59 -2.24 -12.93
CA CYS A 17 -0.17 -3.61 -13.23
C CYS A 17 1.23 -3.91 -12.66
N MET A 18 2.17 -2.97 -12.77
CA MET A 18 3.49 -3.09 -12.13
C MET A 18 3.35 -3.32 -10.62
N TYR A 19 2.57 -2.50 -9.91
CA TYR A 19 2.39 -2.67 -8.46
C TYR A 19 1.69 -3.97 -8.07
N GLU A 20 0.71 -4.44 -8.84
CA GLU A 20 0.06 -5.74 -8.62
C GLU A 20 1.08 -6.89 -8.71
N ILE A 21 1.94 -6.86 -9.72
CA ILE A 21 3.00 -7.87 -9.91
C ILE A 21 4.02 -7.80 -8.77
N LEU A 22 4.41 -6.60 -8.36
CA LEU A 22 5.29 -6.42 -7.21
C LEU A 22 4.64 -6.95 -5.92
N ALA A 23 3.34 -6.70 -5.70
CA ALA A 23 2.61 -7.25 -4.56
C ALA A 23 2.55 -8.78 -4.56
N ASP A 24 2.42 -9.39 -5.74
CA ASP A 24 2.42 -10.85 -5.92
C ASP A 24 3.81 -11.48 -5.72
N ILE A 25 4.87 -10.81 -6.19
CA ILE A 25 6.25 -11.24 -5.96
C ILE A 25 6.55 -11.19 -4.45
N GLU A 26 6.23 -10.08 -3.80
CA GLU A 26 6.44 -9.89 -2.36
C GLU A 26 5.64 -10.89 -1.52
N ALA A 27 4.44 -11.27 -1.96
CA ALA A 27 3.65 -12.31 -1.29
C ALA A 27 4.27 -13.71 -1.42
N LYS A 28 5.01 -13.99 -2.49
CA LYS A 28 5.70 -15.28 -2.71
C LYS A 28 7.06 -15.32 -2.03
N ILE A 29 7.78 -14.20 -2.02
CA ILE A 29 9.12 -14.06 -1.47
C ILE A 29 9.13 -12.79 -0.61
N PRO A 30 8.74 -12.90 0.67
CA PRO A 30 8.74 -11.78 1.59
C PRO A 30 10.12 -11.14 1.71
N GLY A 31 10.16 -9.81 1.67
CA GLY A 31 11.37 -9.01 1.69
C GLY A 31 12.06 -8.83 0.34
N TRP A 32 11.62 -9.46 -0.75
CA TRP A 32 12.28 -9.29 -2.05
C TRP A 32 12.30 -7.83 -2.52
N ILE A 33 11.23 -7.10 -2.27
CA ILE A 33 11.05 -5.71 -2.67
C ILE A 33 11.23 -4.80 -1.46
N THR A 34 10.59 -5.13 -0.33
CA THR A 34 10.50 -4.19 0.79
C THR A 34 11.68 -4.22 1.75
N SER A 35 12.63 -5.17 1.64
CA SER A 35 13.76 -5.24 2.58
C SER A 35 14.72 -4.06 2.47
N SER A 36 14.81 -3.44 1.29
CA SER A 36 15.73 -2.34 1.00
C SER A 36 15.04 -1.00 0.77
N ILE A 37 13.72 -0.93 1.01
CA ILE A 37 12.93 0.27 0.75
C ILE A 37 12.55 0.93 2.07
N GLU A 38 12.95 2.19 2.22
CA GLU A 38 12.55 3.02 3.35
C GLU A 38 11.19 3.68 3.12
N ALA A 39 10.46 3.89 4.21
CA ALA A 39 9.27 4.73 4.20
C ALA A 39 9.67 6.17 3.94
N SER A 40 8.91 6.85 3.09
CA SER A 40 9.26 8.18 2.61
C SER A 40 8.02 8.84 2.03
N LEU A 41 7.79 10.09 2.44
CA LEU A 41 6.78 10.97 1.88
C LEU A 41 7.46 11.87 0.85
N ALA A 42 6.84 12.02 -0.31
CA ALA A 42 7.26 12.94 -1.35
C ALA A 42 6.59 14.31 -1.16
N ASP A 43 6.63 14.86 0.07
CA ASP A 43 5.92 16.09 0.43
C ASP A 43 6.46 17.33 -0.29
N GLU A 44 7.75 17.32 -0.64
CA GLU A 44 8.46 18.41 -1.32
C GLU A 44 8.39 18.33 -2.85
N VAL A 45 7.85 17.24 -3.40
CA VAL A 45 7.77 17.05 -4.86
C VAL A 45 6.48 17.68 -5.38
N GLU A 46 6.62 18.75 -6.16
CA GLU A 46 5.50 19.30 -6.92
C GLU A 46 5.06 18.34 -8.03
N GLY A 47 3.75 18.07 -8.08
CA GLY A 47 3.13 17.19 -9.06
C GLY A 47 3.11 15.71 -8.66
N TYR A 48 3.33 14.86 -9.67
CA TYR A 48 3.16 13.41 -9.55
C TYR A 48 4.35 12.77 -8.85
N ALA A 49 4.09 12.07 -7.75
CA ALA A 49 5.11 11.36 -6.99
C ALA A 49 4.53 10.11 -6.32
N CYS A 50 5.39 9.39 -5.60
CA CYS A 50 5.04 8.18 -4.87
C CYS A 50 5.42 8.32 -3.40
N ASP A 51 4.42 8.23 -2.53
CA ASP A 51 4.59 8.09 -1.09
C ASP A 51 4.66 6.61 -0.73
N ARG A 52 5.50 6.30 0.25
CA ARG A 52 5.76 4.95 0.76
C ARG A 52 5.48 4.95 2.25
N LEU A 53 4.37 4.35 2.63
CA LEU A 53 3.89 4.33 4.01
C LEU A 53 4.18 2.98 4.64
N TRP A 54 4.87 2.98 5.78
CA TRP A 54 5.02 1.77 6.59
C TRP A 54 3.71 1.44 7.31
N LEU A 55 3.35 0.16 7.37
CA LEU A 55 2.22 -0.32 8.17
C LEU A 55 2.74 -0.85 9.51
N PRO A 56 2.70 -0.07 10.60
CA PRO A 56 3.31 -0.43 11.88
C PRO A 56 2.66 -1.66 12.55
N GLN A 57 1.47 -2.06 12.10
CA GLN A 57 0.71 -3.19 12.66
C GLN A 57 1.12 -4.53 12.05
N TRP A 58 2.02 -4.52 11.06
CA TRP A 58 2.64 -5.71 10.50
C TRP A 58 3.96 -5.98 11.25
N ARG A 59 3.87 -6.50 12.49
CA ARG A 59 5.02 -7.04 13.20
C ARG A 59 4.83 -8.54 13.39
N ASP A 60 5.82 -9.29 12.93
CA ASP A 60 6.20 -10.69 13.18
C ASP A 60 5.13 -11.58 13.84
N GLY A 61 4.44 -12.40 13.02
CA GLY A 61 3.65 -13.54 13.50
C GLY A 61 2.30 -13.76 12.81
N ASP A 62 1.72 -12.72 12.19
CA ASP A 62 0.51 -12.87 11.39
C ASP A 62 0.88 -13.31 9.96
N GLU A 63 0.68 -14.59 9.65
CA GLU A 63 0.70 -15.14 8.28
C GLU A 63 -0.42 -14.55 7.38
N GLY A 64 -1.21 -13.61 7.91
CA GLY A 64 -2.46 -13.13 7.34
C GLY A 64 -2.28 -11.95 6.39
N LYS A 65 -2.93 -12.01 5.22
CA LYS A 65 -3.04 -10.91 4.24
C LYS A 65 -3.28 -9.55 4.93
N SER A 66 -2.52 -8.51 4.52
CA SER A 66 -2.72 -7.16 5.05
C SER A 66 -4.18 -6.75 4.90
N PRO A 67 -4.83 -6.28 5.98
CA PRO A 67 -6.25 -5.97 5.95
C PRO A 67 -6.57 -4.78 5.04
N LEU A 68 -5.56 -3.97 4.72
CA LEU A 68 -5.71 -2.86 3.79
C LEU A 68 -5.87 -3.32 2.34
N ARG A 69 -5.52 -4.57 2.00
CA ARG A 69 -5.69 -5.13 0.64
C ARG A 69 -7.15 -5.23 0.21
N ASP A 70 -8.06 -5.44 1.16
CA ASP A 70 -9.48 -5.58 0.88
C ASP A 70 -10.21 -4.24 0.73
N TYR A 71 -9.55 -3.12 1.07
CA TYR A 71 -10.15 -1.79 0.97
C TYR A 71 -9.84 -1.13 -0.37
N PRO A 72 -10.81 -0.37 -0.94
CA PRO A 72 -10.66 0.24 -2.25
C PRO A 72 -9.86 1.56 -2.18
N LEU A 73 -8.60 1.49 -1.73
CA LEU A 73 -7.72 2.65 -1.50
C LEU A 73 -7.64 3.56 -2.73
N SER A 74 -7.45 2.96 -3.91
CA SER A 74 -7.33 3.69 -5.17
C SER A 74 -8.65 4.39 -5.55
N ALA A 75 -9.80 3.74 -5.34
CA ALA A 75 -11.10 4.32 -5.68
C ALA A 75 -11.50 5.44 -4.71
N ALA A 76 -11.16 5.30 -3.42
CA ALA A 76 -11.47 6.30 -2.41
C ALA A 76 -10.63 7.58 -2.55
N SER A 77 -9.41 7.48 -3.06
CA SER A 77 -8.46 8.60 -3.13
C SER A 77 -8.27 9.20 -4.52
N GLY A 78 -8.49 8.40 -5.57
CA GLY A 78 -8.08 8.72 -6.94
C GLY A 78 -6.59 8.49 -7.21
N ALA A 79 -5.81 8.06 -6.21
CA ALA A 79 -4.41 7.67 -6.38
C ALA A 79 -4.31 6.22 -6.90
N ILE A 80 -3.14 5.86 -7.41
CA ILE A 80 -2.73 4.46 -7.57
C ILE A 80 -2.15 4.02 -6.22
N ALA A 81 -2.92 3.26 -5.46
CA ALA A 81 -2.53 2.79 -4.14
C ALA A 81 -2.55 1.26 -4.06
N THR A 82 -1.43 0.65 -3.67
CA THR A 82 -1.26 -0.81 -3.57
C THR A 82 -0.47 -1.20 -2.33
N VAL A 83 -0.88 -2.28 -1.67
CA VAL A 83 -0.19 -2.84 -0.50
C VAL A 83 0.81 -3.91 -0.93
N ILE A 84 2.09 -3.65 -0.69
CA ILE A 84 3.22 -4.53 -1.04
C ILE A 84 3.93 -4.88 0.26
N GLY A 85 3.76 -6.14 0.70
CA GLY A 85 4.28 -6.60 2.00
C GLY A 85 3.82 -5.70 3.16
N PRO A 86 4.74 -5.20 4.00
CA PRO A 86 4.44 -4.30 5.12
C PRO A 86 4.24 -2.83 4.72
N MET A 87 4.24 -2.51 3.42
CA MET A 87 4.19 -1.12 2.93
C MET A 87 2.97 -0.86 2.07
N VAL A 88 2.54 0.41 2.04
CA VAL A 88 1.59 0.92 1.04
C VAL A 88 2.33 1.90 0.14
N PHE A 89 2.28 1.64 -1.16
CA PHE A 89 2.76 2.55 -2.18
C PHE A 89 1.56 3.36 -2.67
N VAL A 90 1.66 4.68 -2.57
CA VAL A 90 0.59 5.63 -2.90
C VAL A 90 1.13 6.61 -3.91
N GLU A 91 0.55 6.59 -5.10
CA GLU A 91 1.09 7.27 -6.24
C GLU A 91 0.04 8.12 -6.93
N GLY A 92 0.34 9.40 -7.10
CA GLY A 92 -0.64 10.39 -7.53
C GLY A 92 -0.11 11.81 -7.38
N ASP A 93 -0.96 12.78 -7.66
CA ASP A 93 -0.73 14.18 -7.29
C ASP A 93 -0.85 14.37 -5.78
N ARG A 94 -0.29 15.46 -5.26
CA ARG A 94 -0.28 15.77 -3.82
C ARG A 94 -1.64 15.58 -3.14
N ASP A 95 -2.71 16.08 -3.74
CA ASP A 95 -4.07 15.96 -3.19
C ASP A 95 -4.58 14.51 -3.18
N GLN A 96 -4.25 13.73 -4.21
CA GLN A 96 -4.61 12.31 -4.29
C GLN A 96 -3.88 11.51 -3.21
N ARG A 97 -2.56 11.75 -3.05
CA ARG A 97 -1.76 11.08 -2.03
C ARG A 97 -2.22 11.44 -0.62
N HIS A 98 -2.48 12.73 -0.38
CA HIS A 98 -2.99 13.20 0.91
C HIS A 98 -4.35 12.58 1.26
N ARG A 99 -5.31 12.54 0.33
CA ARG A 99 -6.60 11.85 0.55
C ARG A 99 -6.42 10.38 0.86
N CYS A 100 -5.52 9.69 0.16
CA CYS A 100 -5.23 8.28 0.40
C CYS A 100 -4.63 8.08 1.81
N GLU A 101 -3.68 8.92 2.21
CA GLU A 101 -3.07 8.88 3.53
C GLU A 101 -4.12 9.06 4.65
N GLN A 102 -5.00 10.05 4.51
CA GLN A 102 -6.09 10.28 5.47
C GLN A 102 -7.05 9.09 5.53
N TYR A 103 -7.38 8.49 4.39
CA TYR A 103 -8.23 7.31 4.35
C TYR A 103 -7.58 6.09 5.03
N ILE A 104 -6.28 5.87 4.80
CA ILE A 104 -5.51 4.81 5.48
C ILE A 104 -5.52 5.06 6.99
N LYS A 105 -5.21 6.27 7.45
CA LYS A 105 -5.25 6.64 8.88
C LYS A 105 -6.62 6.34 9.49
N TRP A 106 -7.70 6.73 8.81
CA TRP A 106 -9.06 6.46 9.24
C TRP A 106 -9.34 4.94 9.35
N LEU A 107 -8.97 4.15 8.34
CA LEU A 107 -9.13 2.69 8.34
C LEU A 107 -8.40 2.02 9.50
N LEU A 108 -7.16 2.44 9.80
CA LEU A 108 -6.37 1.90 10.90
C LEU A 108 -7.02 2.19 12.26
N VAL A 109 -7.56 3.40 12.46
CA VAL A 109 -8.30 3.76 13.68
C VAL A 109 -9.61 2.99 13.78
N ALA A 110 -10.37 2.90 12.69
CA ALA A 110 -11.63 2.17 12.66
C ALA A 110 -11.44 0.68 13.01
N ARG A 111 -10.42 0.04 12.42
CA ARG A 111 -10.07 -1.36 12.72
C ARG A 111 -9.68 -1.56 14.19
N ARG A 112 -8.82 -0.69 14.73
CA ARG A 112 -8.42 -0.78 16.14
C ARG A 112 -9.63 -0.71 17.07
N ARG A 113 -10.53 0.25 16.85
CA ARG A 113 -11.77 0.40 17.64
C ARG A 113 -12.69 -0.81 17.51
N LEU A 114 -12.80 -1.40 16.33
CA LEU A 114 -13.60 -2.61 16.11
C LEU A 114 -13.06 -3.79 16.93
N LEU A 115 -11.74 -4.00 16.92
CA LEU A 115 -11.10 -5.06 17.71
C LEU A 115 -11.30 -4.84 19.22
N GLU A 116 -11.13 -3.61 19.70
CA GLU A 116 -11.38 -3.24 21.11
C GLU A 116 -12.85 -3.44 21.53
N TYR A 117 -13.81 -3.24 20.60
CA TYR A 117 -15.21 -3.52 20.86
C TYR A 117 -15.48 -5.02 20.97
N GLN A 118 -14.92 -5.83 20.07
CA GLN A 118 -15.08 -7.29 20.06
C GLN A 118 -14.48 -7.95 21.31
N SER A 119 -13.32 -7.49 21.77
CA SER A 119 -12.66 -8.03 22.97
C SER A 119 -13.41 -7.76 24.27
N ARG A 120 -14.32 -6.77 24.30
CA ARG A 120 -15.16 -6.47 25.47
C ARG A 120 -16.44 -7.29 25.54
N GLN A 121 -16.80 -7.98 24.45
CA GLN A 121 -18.00 -8.81 24.35
C GLN A 121 -17.72 -10.29 24.62
N GLN A 122 -16.44 -10.65 24.84
CA GLN A 122 -15.97 -11.98 25.24
C GLN A 122 -15.62 -11.96 26.72
#